data_AF-A0A4R3ABW7-F1
#
_entry.id   AF-A0A4R3ABW7-F1
#
_cell.length_a   1.000
_cell.length_b   1.000
_cell.length_c   1.000
_cell.angle_alpha   90.00
_cell.angle_beta   90.00
_cell.angle_gamma   90.00
#
_symmetry.space_group_name_H-M   'P 1'
#
loop_
_entity.id
_entity.type
_entity.pdbx_description
1 polymer ?
#
loop_
_entity_poly.entity_id
_entity_poly.type
_entity_poly.pdbx_seq_one_letter_code
_entity_poly.pdbx_strand_id
1 'polypeptide(L)'
;MRNGYIVHFRFIIRMKLTLIMSAFVVMNVSANVYSQQKVSLDVQKTKLSRVLKMIEEKSDYYFVYGSSNDNLNKEVSMQVENGRVTDILAKLFNKTGLTYSISNEGLVVVSQQ
;
A
#
# COMPACT_ATOMS: atom_id res chain seq x y z
N MET A 1 19.91 -5.50 56.82
CA MET A 1 18.75 -6.04 56.06
C MET A 1 18.12 -4.89 55.27
N ARG A 2 18.56 -4.61 54.03
CA ARG A 2 18.08 -3.44 53.25
C ARG A 2 18.03 -3.65 51.72
N ASN A 3 18.33 -4.87 51.24
CA ASN A 3 18.54 -5.12 49.81
C ASN A 3 17.36 -5.76 49.07
N GLY A 4 16.32 -6.26 49.74
CA GLY A 4 15.18 -6.92 49.07
C GLY A 4 14.30 -5.95 48.27
N TYR A 5 14.05 -4.76 48.81
CA TYR A 5 13.15 -3.75 48.23
C TYR A 5 13.63 -3.22 46.87
N ILE A 6 14.95 -3.13 46.68
CA ILE A 6 15.59 -2.61 45.47
C ILE A 6 15.43 -3.60 44.31
N VAL A 7 15.44 -4.91 44.57
CA VAL A 7 15.32 -5.94 43.52
C VAL A 7 13.90 -6.03 42.99
N HIS A 8 12.89 -5.99 43.87
CA HIS A 8 11.48 -5.97 43.47
C HIS A 8 11.13 -4.69 42.70
N PHE A 9 11.64 -3.53 43.12
CA PHE A 9 11.44 -2.26 42.43
C PHE A 9 12.05 -2.26 41.01
N ARG A 10 13.25 -2.84 40.85
CA ARG A 10 13.90 -3.02 39.53
C ARG A 10 13.10 -3.94 38.61
N PHE A 11 12.43 -4.96 39.15
CA PHE A 11 11.57 -5.86 38.37
C PHE A 11 10.31 -5.15 37.86
N ILE A 12 9.67 -4.33 38.70
CA ILE A 12 8.49 -3.54 38.33
C ILE A 12 8.83 -2.51 37.23
N ILE A 13 10.00 -1.87 37.32
CA ILE A 13 10.47 -0.93 36.28
C ILE A 13 10.70 -1.64 34.94
N ARG A 14 11.30 -2.84 34.95
CA ARG A 14 11.55 -3.60 33.71
C ARG A 14 10.26 -4.02 33.01
N MET A 15 9.25 -4.46 33.76
CA MET A 15 7.93 -4.85 33.22
C MET A 15 7.18 -3.66 32.59
N LYS A 16 7.25 -2.48 33.22
CA LYS A 16 6.66 -1.25 32.66
C LYS A 16 7.39 -0.80 31.39
N LEU A 17 8.70 -0.92 31.35
CA LEU A 17 9.51 -0.54 30.17
C LEU A 17 9.21 -1.43 28.96
N THR A 18 9.09 -2.75 29.17
CA THR A 18 8.72 -3.68 28.09
C THR A 18 7.32 -3.43 27.56
N LEU A 19 6.36 -3.07 28.44
CA LEU A 19 5.00 -2.70 28.04
C LEU A 19 4.99 -1.44 27.17
N ILE A 20 5.73 -0.39 27.58
CA ILE A 20 5.84 0.86 26.82
C ILE A 20 6.48 0.59 25.45
N MET A 21 7.57 -0.18 25.39
CA MET A 21 8.18 -0.55 24.11
C MET A 21 7.22 -1.32 23.20
N SER A 22 6.46 -2.27 23.75
CA SER A 22 5.49 -3.04 22.94
C SER A 22 4.37 -2.16 22.38
N ALA A 23 3.91 -1.17 23.15
CA ALA A 23 2.89 -0.20 22.70
C ALA A 23 3.38 0.70 21.57
N PHE A 24 4.66 1.10 21.58
CA PHE A 24 5.26 1.88 20.49
C PHE A 24 5.38 1.07 19.19
N VAL A 25 5.59 -0.25 19.27
CA VAL A 25 5.72 -1.11 18.07
C VAL A 25 4.39 -1.26 17.32
N VAL A 26 3.28 -1.45 18.03
CA VAL A 26 1.95 -1.60 17.38
C VAL A 26 1.48 -0.31 16.69
N MET A 27 1.89 0.87 17.15
CA MET A 27 1.50 2.14 16.53
C MET A 27 2.20 2.38 15.18
N ASN A 28 3.32 1.70 14.92
CA ASN A 28 4.07 1.82 13.65
C ASN A 28 3.59 0.85 12.55
N VAL A 29 2.65 -0.06 12.85
CA VAL A 29 2.17 -1.10 11.90
C VAL A 29 1.20 -0.57 10.84
N SER A 30 0.74 0.68 10.94
CA SER A 30 -0.34 1.23 10.12
C SER A 30 -0.04 1.43 8.61
N ALA A 31 1.23 1.53 8.18
CA ALA A 31 1.55 1.86 6.78
C ALA A 31 1.81 0.65 5.86
N ASN A 32 2.09 -0.54 6.40
CA ASN A 32 2.55 -1.69 5.60
C ASN A 32 1.43 -2.63 5.11
N VAL A 33 0.18 -2.43 5.53
CA VAL A 33 -0.93 -3.34 5.20
C VAL A 33 -1.33 -3.24 3.73
N TYR A 34 -1.51 -2.02 3.19
CA TYR A 34 -1.90 -1.81 1.79
C TYR A 34 -0.85 -2.32 0.78
N SER A 35 0.44 -2.20 1.11
CA SER A 35 1.54 -2.62 0.22
C SER A 35 1.76 -4.15 0.17
N GLN A 36 1.08 -4.93 1.02
CA GLN A 36 1.21 -6.39 1.07
C GLN A 36 0.13 -7.14 0.28
N GLN A 37 -0.86 -6.44 -0.29
CA GLN A 37 -1.90 -7.06 -1.09
C GLN A 37 -1.32 -7.53 -2.44
N LYS A 38 -1.34 -8.85 -2.67
CA LYS A 38 -0.91 -9.47 -3.91
C LYS A 38 -2.10 -9.78 -4.78
N VAL A 39 -2.05 -9.40 -6.05
CA VAL A 39 -3.12 -9.62 -7.02
C VAL A 39 -2.51 -10.19 -8.29
N SER A 40 -3.21 -11.17 -8.87
CA SER A 40 -2.92 -11.68 -10.21
C SER A 40 -3.84 -11.00 -11.21
N LEU A 41 -3.24 -10.35 -12.21
CA LEU A 41 -3.91 -9.61 -13.25
C LEU A 41 -3.35 -10.05 -14.61
N ASP A 42 -4.23 -10.59 -15.45
CA ASP A 42 -3.94 -10.90 -16.86
C ASP A 42 -4.71 -9.91 -17.72
N VAL A 43 -3.98 -9.00 -18.36
CA VAL A 43 -4.56 -8.01 -19.27
C VAL A 43 -3.83 -8.06 -20.60
N GLN A 44 -4.57 -8.33 -21.67
CA GLN A 44 -4.07 -8.38 -23.04
C GLN A 44 -4.87 -7.40 -23.89
N LYS A 45 -4.18 -6.44 -24.52
CA LYS A 45 -4.76 -5.37 -25.35
C LYS A 45 -6.03 -4.77 -24.75
N THR A 46 -5.99 -4.49 -23.45
CA THR A 46 -7.14 -3.99 -22.71
C THR A 46 -6.98 -2.50 -22.50
N LYS A 47 -8.07 -1.73 -22.64
CA LYS A 47 -8.08 -0.29 -22.37
C LYS A 47 -7.62 -0.03 -20.94
N LEU A 48 -6.76 0.97 -20.74
CA LEU A 48 -6.25 1.35 -19.42
C LEU A 48 -7.39 1.56 -18.41
N SER A 49 -8.47 2.22 -18.81
CA SER A 49 -9.67 2.39 -17.97
C SER A 49 -10.27 1.07 -17.45
N ARG A 50 -10.32 0.03 -18.30
CA ARG A 50 -10.81 -1.29 -17.92
C ARG A 50 -9.83 -2.01 -16.99
N VAL A 51 -8.52 -1.84 -17.22
CA VAL A 51 -7.47 -2.39 -16.37
C VAL A 51 -7.53 -1.79 -14.97
N LEU A 52 -7.63 -0.46 -14.86
CA LEU A 52 -7.77 0.24 -13.58
C LEU A 52 -9.00 -0.26 -12.82
N LYS A 53 -10.15 -0.35 -13.49
CA LYS A 53 -11.39 -0.87 -12.89
C LYS A 53 -11.26 -2.31 -12.38
N MET A 54 -10.54 -3.18 -13.09
CA MET A 54 -10.29 -4.55 -12.60
C MET A 54 -9.38 -4.59 -11.37
N ILE A 55 -8.47 -3.62 -11.24
CA ILE A 55 -7.64 -3.48 -10.04
C ILE A 55 -8.50 -3.00 -8.88
N GLU A 56 -9.41 -2.04 -9.08
CA GLU A 56 -10.38 -1.62 -8.04
C GLU A 56 -11.28 -2.76 -7.59
N GLU A 57 -11.71 -3.64 -8.51
CA GLU A 57 -12.55 -4.80 -8.15
C GLU A 57 -11.78 -5.86 -7.35
N LYS A 58 -10.45 -5.92 -7.47
CA LYS A 58 -9.60 -6.94 -6.82
C LYS A 58 -8.73 -6.41 -5.68
N SER A 59 -8.77 -5.11 -5.40
CA SER A 59 -7.95 -4.47 -4.37
C SER A 59 -8.67 -3.30 -3.74
N ASP A 60 -8.26 -2.88 -2.56
CA ASP A 60 -8.87 -1.75 -1.84
C ASP A 60 -8.39 -0.37 -2.34
N TYR A 61 -7.97 -0.30 -3.61
CA TYR A 61 -7.49 0.93 -4.24
C TYR A 61 -8.59 1.58 -5.07
N TYR A 62 -8.67 2.91 -5.00
CA TYR A 62 -9.61 3.71 -5.78
C TYR A 62 -8.85 4.65 -6.71
N PHE A 63 -9.10 4.60 -8.01
CA PHE A 63 -8.43 5.46 -8.98
C PHE A 63 -9.28 6.71 -9.27
N VAL A 64 -8.68 7.88 -9.07
CA VAL A 64 -9.28 9.17 -9.42
C VAL A 64 -8.56 9.71 -10.66
N TYR A 65 -9.30 9.85 -11.74
CA TYR A 65 -8.83 10.42 -13.01
C TYR A 65 -9.89 11.35 -13.61
N GLY A 66 -9.44 12.44 -14.25
CA GLY A 66 -10.33 13.31 -15.01
C GLY A 66 -10.76 12.64 -16.32
N SER A 67 -12.03 12.77 -16.69
CA SER A 67 -12.59 12.25 -17.96
C SER A 67 -11.90 12.79 -19.22
N SER A 68 -11.05 13.81 -19.09
CA SER A 68 -10.28 14.46 -20.15
C SER A 68 -8.99 13.73 -20.54
N ASN A 69 -8.61 12.66 -19.82
CA ASN A 69 -7.33 12.00 -20.03
C ASN A 69 -7.38 11.02 -21.21
N ASP A 70 -6.96 11.46 -22.41
CA ASP A 70 -6.83 10.61 -23.61
C ASP A 70 -5.96 9.34 -23.40
N ASN A 71 -5.08 9.38 -22.39
CA ASN A 71 -4.27 8.22 -22.00
C ASN A 71 -5.10 7.03 -21.47
N LEU A 72 -6.35 7.23 -21.04
CA LEU A 72 -7.26 6.15 -20.59
C LEU A 72 -7.72 5.23 -21.72
N ASN A 73 -7.68 5.73 -22.97
CA ASN A 73 -8.04 4.95 -24.16
C ASN A 73 -6.88 4.13 -24.72
N LYS A 74 -5.66 4.28 -24.18
CA LYS A 74 -4.51 3.47 -24.61
C LYS A 74 -4.72 2.01 -24.21
N GLU A 75 -4.41 1.12 -25.13
CA GLU A 75 -4.40 -0.31 -24.88
C GLU A 75 -3.08 -0.71 -24.22
N VAL A 76 -3.17 -1.44 -23.12
CA VAL A 76 -2.00 -1.97 -22.42
C VAL A 76 -2.11 -3.49 -22.33
N SER A 77 -0.95 -4.14 -22.43
CA SER A 77 -0.83 -5.58 -22.23
C SER A 77 0.20 -5.83 -21.13
N MET A 78 -0.22 -6.52 -20.08
CA MET A 78 0.60 -6.88 -18.95
C MET A 78 0.06 -8.16 -18.33
N GLN A 79 0.97 -9.09 -18.06
CA GLN A 79 0.67 -10.27 -17.29
C GLN A 79 1.44 -10.16 -15.98
N VAL A 80 0.71 -10.17 -14.86
CA VAL A 80 1.31 -10.19 -13.53
C VAL A 80 0.65 -11.28 -12.73
N GLU A 81 1.46 -12.25 -12.31
CA GLU A 81 1.04 -13.31 -11.42
C GLU A 81 1.59 -13.02 -10.02
N ASN A 82 0.69 -12.94 -9.03
CA ASN A 82 1.05 -12.76 -7.63
C ASN A 82 1.91 -11.50 -7.34
N GLY A 83 1.67 -10.41 -8.08
CA GLY A 83 2.40 -9.16 -7.95
C GLY A 83 1.77 -8.24 -6.91
N ARG A 84 2.57 -7.35 -6.31
CA ARG A 84 2.03 -6.30 -5.44
C ARG A 84 1.25 -5.30 -6.29
N VAL A 85 0.14 -4.80 -5.76
CA VAL A 85 -0.68 -3.78 -6.43
C VAL A 85 0.18 -2.55 -6.78
N THR A 86 1.08 -2.14 -5.89
CA THR A 86 2.04 -1.04 -6.12
C THR A 86 3.00 -1.30 -7.29
N ASP A 87 3.50 -2.52 -7.45
CA ASP A 87 4.40 -2.90 -8.56
C ASP A 87 3.63 -2.93 -9.89
N ILE A 88 2.38 -3.40 -9.88
CA ILE A 88 1.49 -3.42 -11.06
C ILE A 88 1.18 -1.98 -11.48
N LEU A 89 0.80 -1.12 -10.54
CA LEU A 89 0.60 0.31 -10.74
C LEU A 89 1.85 0.95 -11.36
N ALA A 90 3.02 0.77 -10.72
CA ALA A 90 4.26 1.38 -11.20
C ALA A 90 4.56 1.00 -12.65
N LYS A 91 4.39 -0.29 -13.01
CA LYS A 91 4.58 -0.74 -14.40
C LYS A 91 3.55 -0.16 -15.37
N LEU A 92 2.28 -0.03 -14.94
CA LEU A 92 1.19 0.51 -15.77
C LEU A 92 1.43 1.99 -16.06
N PHE A 93 1.74 2.78 -15.04
CA PHE A 93 1.97 4.21 -15.15
C PHE A 93 3.29 4.54 -15.87
N ASN A 94 4.34 3.73 -15.66
CA ASN A 94 5.61 3.88 -16.39
C ASN A 94 5.44 3.65 -17.91
N LYS A 95 4.67 2.63 -18.32
CA LYS A 95 4.37 2.37 -19.74
C LYS A 95 3.51 3.45 -20.39
N THR A 96 2.69 4.16 -19.61
CA THR A 96 1.73 5.14 -20.13
C THR A 96 2.22 6.59 -20.06
N GLY A 97 3.35 6.84 -19.38
CA GLY A 97 3.92 8.18 -19.19
C GLY A 97 3.06 9.06 -18.27
N LEU A 98 2.30 8.44 -17.37
CA LEU A 98 1.37 9.11 -16.46
C LEU A 98 2.01 9.23 -15.07
N THR A 99 1.78 10.35 -14.40
CA THR A 99 2.18 10.52 -13.00
C THR A 99 1.05 10.05 -12.09
N TYR A 100 1.39 9.32 -11.03
CA TYR A 100 0.42 8.88 -10.04
C TYR A 100 0.86 9.25 -8.63
N SER A 101 -0.10 9.52 -7.75
CA SER A 101 0.11 9.72 -6.32
C SER A 101 -0.80 8.80 -5.54
N ILE A 102 -0.22 8.00 -4.64
CA ILE A 102 -0.96 7.10 -3.75
C ILE A 102 -1.13 7.80 -2.41
N SER A 103 -2.36 7.95 -1.96
CA SER A 103 -2.71 8.41 -0.62
C SER A 103 -2.69 7.25 0.38
N ASN A 104 -2.55 7.57 1.67
CA ASN A 104 -2.60 6.59 2.76
C ASN A 104 -3.92 5.80 2.84
N GLU A 105 -5.00 6.30 2.22
CA GLU A 105 -6.32 5.66 2.17
C GLU A 105 -6.53 4.75 0.95
N GLY A 106 -5.49 4.45 0.17
CA GLY A 106 -5.61 3.64 -1.06
C GLY A 106 -6.13 4.40 -2.28
N LEU A 107 -6.32 5.72 -2.17
CA LEU A 107 -6.67 6.58 -3.30
C LEU A 107 -5.46 6.82 -4.19
N VAL A 108 -5.61 6.54 -5.49
CA VAL A 108 -4.59 6.74 -6.52
C VAL A 108 -5.05 7.86 -7.45
N VAL A 109 -4.39 9.01 -7.35
CA VAL A 109 -4.65 10.15 -8.23
C VAL A 109 -3.76 10.05 -9.45
N VAL A 110 -4.35 10.08 -10.64
CA VAL A 110 -3.62 10.02 -11.91
C VAL A 110 -3.63 11.39 -12.58
N SER A 111 -2.44 11.97 -12.78
CA SER A 111 -2.25 13.24 -13.50
C SER A 111 -1.47 13.05 -14.80
N GLN A 112 -1.86 13.80 -15.82
CA GLN A 112 -1.04 13.98 -17.02
C GLN A 112 0.10 14.94 -16.68
N GLN A 113 1.30 14.59 -17.15
CA GLN A 113 2.50 15.41 -17.03
C GLN A 113 2.45 16.58 -18.02
#